data_AF-A0A7X9BVR8-F1
#
_entry.id   AF-A0A7X9BVR8-F1
#
_cell.length_a   1.000
_cell.length_b   1.000
_cell.length_c   1.000
_cell.angle_alpha   90.00
_cell.angle_beta   90.00
_cell.angle_gamma   90.00
#
_symmetry.space_group_name_H-M   'P 1'
#
loop_
_entity.id
_entity.type
_entity.pdbx_description
1 polymer ?
#
loop_
_entity_poly.entity_id
_entity_poly.type
_entity_poly.pdbx_seq_one_letter_code
_entity_poly.pdbx_strand_id
1 'polypeptide(L)'
;MKKQLNVGFITTLSGRWPRELPEKRLKEYGEWLEENLKNIYFIKEDEIVDSVTKASETISRFKREEVDIVIMVYGAFTGDDI
;
A
#
# COMPACT_ATOMS: atom_id res chain seq x y z
N MET A 1 22.42 -1.88 17.36
CA MET A 1 21.98 -2.53 16.10
C MET A 1 21.20 -1.51 15.30
N LYS A 2 21.41 -1.37 13.99
CA LYS A 2 20.51 -0.56 13.15
C LYS A 2 19.21 -1.34 13.02
N LYS A 3 18.09 -0.80 13.52
CA LYS A 3 16.76 -1.40 13.33
C LYS A 3 16.48 -1.42 11.82
N GLN A 4 16.13 -2.58 11.28
CA GLN A 4 15.65 -2.68 9.90
C GLN A 4 14.30 -1.98 9.82
N LEU A 5 14.11 -1.13 8.81
CA LEU A 5 12.92 -0.32 8.69
C LEU A 5 11.76 -1.15 8.13
N ASN A 6 10.61 -1.14 8.80
CA ASN A 6 9.40 -1.81 8.34
C ASN A 6 8.60 -0.84 7.46
N VAL A 7 8.44 -1.15 6.18
CA VAL A 7 7.81 -0.28 5.19
C VAL A 7 6.54 -0.94 4.67
N GLY A 8 5.40 -0.31 4.94
CA GLY A 8 4.10 -0.69 4.39
C GLY A 8 3.88 -0.07 3.02
N PHE A 9 3.28 -0.82 2.10
CA PHE A 9 2.88 -0.32 0.79
C PHE A 9 1.43 -0.65 0.48
N ILE A 10 0.68 0.37 0.07
CA ILE A 10 -0.72 0.27 -0.34
C ILE A 10 -0.95 1.02 -1.63
N THR A 11 -1.97 0.58 -2.37
CA THR A 11 -2.58 1.39 -3.42
C THR A 11 -4.04 1.66 -3.07
N THR A 12 -4.47 2.90 -3.19
CA THR A 12 -5.86 3.33 -2.92
C THR A 12 -6.63 3.59 -4.20
N LEU A 13 -7.95 3.59 -4.12
CA LEU A 13 -8.84 3.90 -5.24
C LEU A 13 -9.98 4.80 -4.81
N SER A 14 -10.21 5.87 -5.56
CA SER A 14 -11.40 6.71 -5.43
C SER A 14 -12.60 6.07 -6.14
N GLY A 15 -13.59 5.64 -5.34
CA GLY A 15 -14.94 5.33 -5.80
C GLY A 15 -15.07 4.34 -6.97
N ARG A 16 -15.81 4.73 -8.02
CA ARG A 16 -16.25 3.85 -9.12
C ARG A 16 -15.21 3.67 -10.23
N TRP A 17 -13.94 4.02 -9.99
CA TRP A 17 -12.93 3.89 -11.05
C TRP A 17 -12.76 2.42 -11.46
N PRO A 18 -12.61 2.12 -12.76
CA PRO A 18 -12.15 0.82 -13.23
C PRO A 18 -10.90 0.34 -12.49
N ARG A 19 -10.88 -0.93 -12.06
CA ARG A 19 -9.80 -1.48 -11.25
C ARG A 19 -8.49 -1.71 -11.99
N GLU A 20 -8.53 -1.82 -13.32
CA GLU A 20 -7.34 -2.17 -14.14
C GLU A 20 -6.13 -1.27 -13.86
N LEU A 21 -6.31 0.06 -13.84
CA LEU A 21 -5.21 1.00 -13.60
C LEU A 21 -4.71 0.96 -12.14
N PRO A 22 -5.57 1.02 -11.11
CA PRO A 22 -5.17 0.79 -9.72
C PRO A 22 -4.45 -0.54 -9.49
N GLU A 23 -4.93 -1.65 -10.04
CA GLU A 23 -4.30 -2.98 -9.91
C GLU A 23 -2.94 -3.01 -10.58
N LYS A 24 -2.83 -2.44 -11.78
CA LYS A 24 -1.55 -2.27 -12.48
C LYS A 24 -0.55 -1.47 -11.63
N ARG A 25 -0.99 -0.39 -10.99
CA ARG A 25 -0.13 0.43 -10.12
C ARG A 25 0.29 -0.32 -8.84
N LEU A 26 -0.64 -1.05 -8.20
CA LEU A 26 -0.32 -1.90 -7.05
C LEU A 26 0.77 -2.92 -7.39
N LYS A 27 0.67 -3.51 -8.59
CA LYS A 27 1.67 -4.44 -9.09
C LYS A 27 2.99 -3.72 -9.37
N GLU A 28 3.02 -2.80 -10.32
CA GLU A 28 4.24 -2.18 -10.84
C GLU A 28 5.03 -1.42 -9.78
N TYR A 29 4.37 -0.58 -8.98
CA TYR A 29 5.06 0.16 -7.92
C TYR A 29 5.47 -0.75 -6.77
N GLY A 30 4.67 -1.77 -6.44
CA GLY A 30 5.03 -2.73 -5.41
C GLY A 30 6.28 -3.54 -5.78
N GLU A 31 6.33 -4.06 -7.01
CA GLU A 31 7.49 -4.77 -7.55
C GLU A 31 8.72 -3.86 -7.60
N TRP A 32 8.55 -2.63 -8.11
CA TRP A 32 9.65 -1.66 -8.16
C TRP A 32 10.20 -1.32 -6.77
N LEU A 33 9.34 -1.12 -5.77
CA LEU A 33 9.77 -0.83 -4.40
C LEU A 33 10.52 -2.00 -3.76
N GLU A 34 10.03 -3.23 -3.95
CA GLU A 34 10.69 -4.45 -3.46
C GLU A 34 12.08 -4.64 -4.12
N GLU A 35 12.19 -4.33 -5.41
CA GLU A 35 13.45 -4.42 -6.16
C GLU A 35 14.46 -3.33 -5.80
N ASN A 36 14.01 -2.13 -5.40
CA ASN A 36 14.89 -0.96 -5.26
C ASN A 36 15.15 -0.55 -3.80
N LEU A 37 14.22 -0.80 -2.88
CA LEU A 37 14.43 -0.50 -1.46
C LEU A 37 15.13 -1.68 -0.79
N LYS A 38 16.41 -1.49 -0.45
CA LYS A 38 17.25 -2.51 0.21
C LYS A 38 17.33 -2.27 1.72
N ASN A 39 17.58 -3.34 2.46
CA ASN A 39 17.70 -3.32 3.92
C ASN A 39 16.44 -2.81 4.63
N ILE A 40 15.27 -3.12 4.07
CA ILE A 40 13.96 -2.88 4.67
C ILE A 40 13.23 -4.21 4.85
N TYR A 41 12.24 -4.26 5.74
CA TYR A 41 11.22 -5.30 5.74
C TYR A 41 10.01 -4.71 5.04
N PHE A 42 9.60 -5.31 3.92
CA PHE A 42 8.57 -4.76 3.03
C PHE A 42 7.25 -5.49 3.25
N ILE A 43 6.21 -4.74 3.62
CA ILE A 43 4.84 -5.24 3.85
C ILE A 43 3.94 -4.64 2.77
N LYS A 44 3.68 -5.41 1.70
CA LYS A 44 2.75 -5.02 0.64
C LYS A 44 1.35 -5.60 0.87
N GLU A 45 0.33 -4.81 0.58
CA GLU A 45 -1.03 -5.31 0.40
C GLU A 45 -1.19 -6.00 -0.96
N ASP A 46 -1.86 -7.14 -0.97
CA ASP A 46 -2.14 -7.90 -2.20
C ASP A 46 -3.32 -7.34 -2.99
N GLU A 47 -4.16 -6.55 -2.32
CA GLU A 47 -5.37 -5.95 -2.87
C GLU A 47 -5.35 -4.43 -2.68
N ILE A 48 -6.08 -3.73 -3.54
CA ILE A 48 -6.31 -2.29 -3.40
C ILE A 48 -7.06 -2.04 -2.10
N VAL A 49 -6.60 -1.05 -1.33
CA VAL A 49 -7.37 -0.51 -0.22
C VAL A 49 -8.43 0.39 -0.86
N ASP A 50 -9.70 0.02 -0.83
CA ASP A 50 -10.78 0.72 -1.56
C ASP A 50 -12.03 0.99 -0.70
N SER A 51 -11.96 0.63 0.58
CA SER A 51 -13.08 0.70 1.51
C SER A 51 -12.57 0.91 2.93
N VAL A 52 -13.42 1.52 3.78
CA VAL A 52 -13.12 1.75 5.20
C VAL A 52 -12.81 0.43 5.93
N THR A 53 -13.49 -0.65 5.56
CA THR A 53 -13.24 -1.99 6.11
C THR A 53 -11.83 -2.46 5.75
N LYS A 54 -11.47 -2.46 4.46
CA LYS A 54 -10.14 -2.87 4.02
C LYS A 54 -9.04 -1.99 4.63
N ALA A 55 -9.27 -0.67 4.71
CA ALA A 55 -8.35 0.25 5.35
C ALA A 55 -8.15 -0.09 6.83
N SER A 56 -9.21 -0.43 7.56
CA SER A 56 -9.14 -0.82 8.97
C SER A 56 -8.37 -2.14 9.17
N GLU A 57 -8.54 -3.11 8.27
CA GLU A 57 -7.78 -4.36 8.25
C GLU A 57 -6.29 -4.11 7.97
N THR A 58 -5.98 -3.31 6.96
CA THR A 58 -4.60 -2.92 6.63
C THR A 58 -3.94 -2.15 7.77
N ILE A 59 -4.64 -1.22 8.42
CA ILE A 59 -4.14 -0.51 9.61
C ILE A 59 -3.84 -1.49 10.74
N SER A 60 -4.73 -2.46 10.97
CA SER A 60 -4.54 -3.47 12.03
C SER A 60 -3.34 -4.37 11.73
N ARG A 61 -3.14 -4.75 10.47
CA ARG A 61 -1.96 -5.47 10.01
C ARG A 61 -0.70 -4.62 10.19
N PHE A 62 -0.70 -3.38 9.72
CA PHE A 62 0.48 -2.49 9.81
C PHE A 62 0.90 -2.21 11.24
N LYS A 63 -0.05 -2.07 12.18
CA LYS A 63 0.25 -1.98 13.62
C LYS A 63 0.92 -3.25 14.15
N ARG A 64 0.43 -4.43 13.76
CA ARG A 64 0.98 -5.72 14.19
C ARG A 64 2.37 -5.97 13.62
N GLU A 65 2.61 -5.57 12.37
CA GLU A 65 3.92 -5.66 11.70
C GLU A 65 4.86 -4.50 12.10
N GLU A 66 4.43 -3.64 13.02
CA GLU A 66 5.20 -2.46 13.48
C GLU A 66 5.73 -1.60 12.33
N VAL A 67 4.89 -1.33 11.33
CA VAL A 67 5.25 -0.50 10.16
C VAL A 67 5.71 0.88 10.62
N ASP A 68 6.92 1.26 10.23
CA ASP A 68 7.53 2.56 10.55
C ASP A 68 7.21 3.63 9.49
N ILE A 69 7.06 3.24 8.21
CA ILE A 69 6.72 4.13 7.08
C ILE A 69 5.65 3.49 6.20
N VAL A 70 4.66 4.28 5.76
CA VAL A 70 3.69 3.86 4.74
C VAL A 70 3.94 4.62 3.44
N ILE A 71 4.09 3.87 2.35
CA ILE A 71 4.07 4.38 0.98
C ILE A 71 2.67 4.12 0.41
N MET A 72 1.94 5.18 0.13
CA MET A 72 0.60 5.11 -0.45
C MET A 72 0.63 5.62 -1.88
N VAL A 73 0.21 4.79 -2.82
CA VAL A 73 0.01 5.17 -4.22
C VAL A 73 -1.48 5.36 -4.48
N TYR A 74 -1.85 6.53 -5.02
CA TYR A 74 -3.18 6.73 -5.55
C TYR A 74 -3.33 5.95 -6.88
N GLY A 75 -4.08 4.85 -6.83
CA GLY A 75 -4.39 4.00 -7.97
C GLY A 75 -5.21 4.74 -9.03
N ALA A 76 -6.22 5.49 -8.59
CA ALA A 76 -6.90 6.52 -9.37
C ALA A 76 -7.69 7.44 -8.41
N PHE A 77 -7.81 8.73 -8.75
CA PHE A 77 -8.39 9.73 -7.86
C PHE A 77 -9.37 10.65 -8.60
N THR A 78 -10.56 10.86 -8.04
CA THR A 78 -11.60 11.74 -8.61
C THR A 78 -12.10 12.83 -7.66
N GLY A 79 -11.59 12.92 -6.43
CA GLY A 79 -11.93 13.99 -5.49
C GLY A 79 -12.11 13.53 -4.04
N ASP A 80 -12.58 12.29 -3.84
CA ASP A 80 -12.73 11.68 -2.52
C ASP A 80 -11.74 10.51 -2.38
N ASP A 81 -10.97 10.51 -1.29
CA ASP A 81 -10.24 9.32 -0.83
C ASP A 81 -11.18 8.49 0.08
N ILE A 82 -10.73 7.29 0.45
CA ILE A 82 -11.48 6.33 1.28
C ILE A 82 -11.79 6.88 2.67
#